data_AF-A0A2A5W8I0-F1
#
_entry.id   AF-A0A2A5W8I0-F1
#
_cell.length_a   1.000
_cell.length_b   1.000
_cell.length_c   1.000
_cell.angle_alpha   90.00
_cell.angle_beta   90.00
_cell.angle_gamma   90.00
#
_symmetry.space_group_name_H-M   'P 1'
#
loop_
_entity.id
_entity.type
_entity.pdbx_description
1 polymer ?
#
loop_
_entity_poly.entity_id
_entity_poly.type
_entity_poly.pdbx_seq_one_letter_code
_entity_poly.pdbx_strand_id
1 'polypeptide(L)'
;MIKTCALIFSCILPTTALAQQSDITFIVAGKTSNHRQQADGTIKTLNFHFFAEIFLQSDGEVTLANISTPLSNNPIDFSDSGYALEMHGGRYKTEQELESNYPDGNYRFQYAAPSIGLVSHPIVMTKTRASGSSLPEAPKIELSQGGLPVAPDQIDPNLDLKVTWSEFTEGGQDPLGIMDDLLFVIMANCHGERIAHSGRPFESRPYLTYADHSFLIEAEILLPENAYQVSVEHAILDTSTNYGVPAFATFATTTFLDLKTTGFAESGAGCPRVLQIFDAGQTVLP
;
A
#
# COMPACT_ATOMS: atom_id res chain seq x y z
N MET A 1 22.60 47.77 -58.79
CA MET A 1 22.76 47.23 -57.41
C MET A 1 21.49 46.49 -57.06
N ILE A 2 21.52 45.16 -57.11
CA ILE A 2 20.37 44.30 -56.82
C ILE A 2 20.40 43.99 -55.32
N LYS A 3 19.33 44.38 -54.60
CA LYS A 3 19.14 44.03 -53.19
C LYS A 3 18.51 42.64 -53.12
N THR A 4 19.26 41.65 -52.64
CA THR A 4 18.76 40.32 -52.31
C THR A 4 18.19 40.36 -50.89
N CYS A 5 16.86 40.29 -50.75
CA CYS A 5 16.22 40.00 -49.48
C CYS A 5 16.16 38.48 -49.30
N ALA A 6 16.92 37.95 -48.34
CA ALA A 6 16.78 36.58 -47.90
C ALA A 6 15.64 36.50 -46.87
N LEU A 7 14.53 35.84 -47.24
CA LEU A 7 13.48 35.44 -46.31
C LEU A 7 13.94 34.15 -45.62
N ILE A 8 14.23 34.22 -44.32
CA ILE A 8 14.50 33.04 -43.49
C ILE A 8 13.14 32.53 -42.99
N PHE A 9 12.66 31.43 -43.58
CA PHE A 9 11.52 30.68 -43.05
C PHE A 9 12.01 29.88 -41.84
N SER A 10 11.69 30.35 -40.63
CA SER A 10 11.87 29.59 -39.40
C SER A 10 10.73 28.56 -39.31
N CYS A 11 11.01 27.31 -39.67
CA CYS A 11 10.10 26.20 -39.36
C CYS A 11 10.09 25.99 -37.85
N ILE A 12 9.08 26.55 -37.18
CA ILE A 12 8.73 26.19 -35.80
C ILE A 12 8.13 24.78 -35.88
N LEU A 13 8.94 23.76 -35.61
CA LEU A 13 8.42 22.42 -35.38
C LEU A 13 7.53 22.49 -34.13
N PRO A 14 6.29 21.97 -34.17
CA PRO A 14 5.51 21.83 -32.96
C PRO A 14 6.31 20.94 -32.02
N THR A 15 6.68 21.48 -30.85
CA THR A 15 7.06 20.66 -29.71
C THR A 15 5.88 19.72 -29.47
N THR A 16 6.02 18.46 -29.85
CA THR A 16 5.17 17.40 -29.34
C THR A 16 5.38 17.42 -27.83
N ALA A 17 4.44 18.06 -27.12
CA ALA A 17 4.28 17.78 -25.70
C ALA A 17 4.14 16.26 -25.62
N LEU A 18 5.04 15.60 -24.89
CA LEU A 18 4.83 14.21 -24.51
C LEU A 18 3.42 14.18 -23.92
N ALA A 19 2.51 13.47 -24.58
CA ALA A 19 1.18 13.25 -24.04
C ALA A 19 1.41 12.63 -22.66
N GLN A 20 0.98 13.35 -21.61
CA GLN A 20 1.03 12.83 -20.26
C GLN A 20 0.17 11.57 -20.25
N GLN A 21 0.72 10.45 -19.79
CA GLN A 21 -0.03 9.19 -19.72
C GLN A 21 -1.28 9.38 -18.86
N SER A 22 -2.38 8.74 -19.23
CA SER A 22 -3.71 8.95 -18.63
C SER A 22 -4.39 7.68 -18.16
N ASP A 23 -3.73 6.52 -18.30
CA ASP A 23 -4.35 5.22 -18.02
C ASP A 23 -3.98 4.69 -16.64
N ILE A 24 -2.76 4.99 -16.19
CA ILE A 24 -2.19 4.39 -14.99
C ILE A 24 -2.02 5.48 -13.94
N THR A 25 -2.32 5.18 -12.70
CA THR A 25 -2.04 6.07 -11.57
C THR A 25 -0.61 5.87 -11.11
N PHE A 26 -0.25 4.63 -10.78
CA PHE A 26 1.11 4.18 -10.49
C PHE A 26 1.21 2.65 -10.59
N ILE A 27 2.44 2.14 -10.59
CA ILE A 27 2.72 0.71 -10.44
C ILE A 27 3.60 0.47 -9.21
N VAL A 28 3.50 -0.70 -8.61
CA VAL A 28 4.28 -1.04 -7.42
C VAL A 28 4.69 -2.51 -7.42
N ALA A 29 5.91 -2.80 -7.01
CA ALA A 29 6.34 -4.13 -6.58
C ALA A 29 6.82 -4.04 -5.13
N GLY A 30 6.38 -4.98 -4.30
CA GLY A 30 6.52 -4.89 -2.86
C GLY A 30 6.91 -6.18 -2.19
N LYS A 31 7.73 -6.07 -1.14
CA LYS A 31 7.97 -7.12 -0.15
C LYS A 31 7.37 -6.64 1.17
N THR A 32 6.62 -7.50 1.84
CA THR A 32 5.99 -7.17 3.13
C THR A 32 6.26 -8.23 4.19
N SER A 33 6.37 -7.80 5.45
CA SER A 33 6.21 -8.66 6.62
C SER A 33 4.91 -8.35 7.34
N ASN A 34 4.13 -9.39 7.61
CA ASN A 34 2.84 -9.28 8.26
C ASN A 34 2.92 -9.81 9.68
N HIS A 35 2.39 -9.06 10.64
CA HIS A 35 2.45 -9.37 12.07
C HIS A 35 1.09 -9.19 12.72
N ARG A 36 0.84 -9.89 13.83
CA ARG A 36 -0.34 -9.69 14.68
C ARG A 36 0.10 -9.28 16.07
N GLN A 37 -0.36 -8.13 16.52
CA GLN A 37 -0.27 -7.70 17.90
C GLN A 37 -1.38 -8.35 18.72
N GLN A 38 -1.02 -8.93 19.86
CA GLN A 38 -1.94 -9.48 20.85
C GLN A 38 -2.41 -8.36 21.81
N ALA A 39 -3.49 -8.61 22.55
CA ALA A 39 -4.05 -7.63 23.49
C ALA A 39 -3.06 -7.20 24.60
N ASP A 40 -2.08 -8.05 24.94
CA ASP A 40 -1.00 -7.73 25.88
C ASP A 40 0.16 -6.92 25.26
N GLY A 41 0.06 -6.58 23.97
CA GLY A 41 1.06 -5.85 23.21
C GLY A 41 2.14 -6.72 22.56
N THR A 42 2.12 -8.04 22.74
CA THR A 42 3.11 -8.93 22.11
C THR A 42 2.87 -9.02 20.61
N ILE A 43 3.92 -8.86 19.80
CA ILE A 43 3.84 -8.93 18.32
C ILE A 43 4.35 -10.29 17.85
N LYS A 44 3.56 -10.97 16.99
CA LYS A 44 3.93 -12.24 16.36
C LYS A 44 3.92 -12.11 14.84
N THR A 45 5.01 -12.51 14.20
CA THR A 45 5.06 -12.61 12.73
C THR A 45 4.12 -13.69 12.23
N LEU A 46 3.33 -13.34 11.22
CA LEU A 46 2.40 -14.23 10.52
C LEU A 46 3.07 -14.84 9.30
N ASN A 47 3.61 -13.99 8.43
CA ASN A 47 4.23 -14.39 7.18
C ASN A 47 5.01 -13.23 6.54
N PHE A 48 5.72 -13.57 5.47
CA PHE A 48 6.37 -12.68 4.53
C PHE A 48 5.79 -12.89 3.14
N HIS A 49 5.67 -11.82 2.35
CA HIS A 49 4.95 -11.86 1.10
C HIS A 49 5.55 -10.91 0.04
N PHE A 50 5.49 -11.31 -1.22
CA PHE A 50 5.78 -10.45 -2.37
C PHE A 50 4.48 -10.13 -3.12
N PHE A 51 4.27 -8.88 -3.48
CA PHE A 51 3.15 -8.45 -4.31
C PHE A 51 3.60 -7.51 -5.43
N ALA A 52 2.77 -7.38 -6.44
CA ALA A 52 2.91 -6.38 -7.48
C ALA A 52 1.54 -5.91 -7.93
N GLU A 53 1.39 -4.62 -8.21
CA GLU A 53 0.09 -4.02 -8.55
C GLU A 53 0.23 -2.94 -9.62
N ILE A 54 -0.81 -2.80 -10.44
CA ILE A 54 -0.99 -1.70 -11.40
C ILE A 54 -2.32 -1.02 -11.04
N PHE A 55 -2.23 0.23 -10.57
CA PHE A 55 -3.40 1.05 -10.26
C PHE A 55 -3.79 1.87 -11.47
N LEU A 56 -5.05 1.79 -11.85
CA LEU A 56 -5.59 2.50 -13.02
C LEU A 56 -6.18 3.85 -12.62
N GLN A 57 -6.20 4.79 -13.55
CA GLN A 57 -7.06 5.96 -13.44
C GLN A 57 -8.53 5.56 -13.69
N SER A 58 -9.49 6.42 -13.34
CA SER A 58 -10.93 6.09 -13.37
C SER A 58 -11.45 5.58 -14.72
N ASP A 59 -10.83 6.00 -15.84
CA ASP A 59 -11.15 5.56 -17.20
C ASP A 59 -9.94 4.89 -17.89
N GLY A 60 -8.92 4.54 -17.11
CA GLY A 60 -7.69 3.98 -17.63
C GLY A 60 -7.84 2.52 -18.03
N GLU A 61 -7.16 2.14 -19.11
CA GLU A 61 -7.16 0.77 -19.59
C GLU A 61 -5.73 0.21 -19.68
N VAL A 62 -5.56 -1.01 -19.17
CA VAL A 62 -4.34 -1.78 -19.33
C VAL A 62 -4.67 -3.18 -19.84
N THR A 63 -3.92 -3.63 -20.85
CA THR A 63 -3.95 -4.98 -21.40
C THR A 63 -2.55 -5.60 -21.37
N LEU A 64 -2.46 -6.93 -21.54
CA LEU A 64 -1.20 -7.68 -21.53
C LEU A 64 -0.37 -7.47 -20.24
N ALA A 65 -1.05 -7.22 -19.11
CA ALA A 65 -0.41 -6.99 -17.83
C ALA A 65 0.23 -8.27 -17.29
N ASN A 66 1.56 -8.29 -17.26
CA ASN A 66 2.34 -9.35 -16.63
C ASN A 66 3.64 -8.83 -16.03
N ILE A 67 4.23 -9.61 -15.13
CA ILE A 67 5.51 -9.30 -14.48
C ILE A 67 6.48 -10.46 -14.65
N SER A 68 7.73 -10.15 -14.97
CA SER A 68 8.85 -11.11 -14.85
C SER A 68 9.73 -10.75 -13.65
N THR A 69 10.27 -11.76 -12.98
CA THR A 69 11.08 -11.61 -11.76
C THR A 69 12.57 -11.79 -12.05
N PRO A 70 13.48 -11.43 -11.12
CA PRO A 70 14.92 -11.65 -11.34
C PRO A 70 15.31 -13.13 -11.50
N LEU A 71 14.49 -14.07 -11.00
CA LEU A 71 14.74 -15.51 -11.14
C LEU A 71 14.30 -16.07 -12.49
N SER A 72 13.30 -15.46 -13.13
CA SER A 72 12.66 -16.03 -14.32
C SER A 72 12.09 -14.94 -15.20
N ASN A 73 12.40 -15.05 -16.49
CA ASN A 73 11.79 -14.23 -17.54
C ASN A 73 10.41 -14.75 -17.97
N ASN A 74 9.92 -15.85 -17.40
CA ASN A 74 8.56 -16.29 -17.66
C ASN A 74 7.58 -15.29 -17.04
N PRO A 75 6.68 -14.70 -17.84
CA PRO A 75 5.74 -13.71 -17.34
C PRO A 75 4.71 -14.36 -16.41
N ILE A 76 4.33 -13.61 -15.38
CA ILE A 76 3.24 -13.94 -14.45
C ILE A 76 2.15 -12.90 -14.69
N ASP A 77 0.97 -13.34 -15.11
CA ASP A 77 -0.15 -12.45 -15.43
C ASP A 77 -0.73 -11.83 -14.16
N PHE A 78 -1.14 -10.57 -14.26
CA PHE A 78 -1.93 -9.91 -13.22
C PHE A 78 -3.40 -10.34 -13.30
N SER A 79 -4.07 -10.37 -12.16
CA SER A 79 -5.52 -10.60 -12.04
C SER A 79 -6.21 -9.31 -11.63
N ASP A 80 -7.39 -9.04 -12.19
CA ASP A 80 -8.18 -7.86 -11.81
C ASP A 80 -8.91 -8.12 -10.47
N SER A 81 -8.59 -7.32 -9.45
CA SER A 81 -9.21 -7.36 -8.12
C SER A 81 -10.43 -6.42 -7.99
N GLY A 82 -10.76 -5.70 -9.06
CA GLY A 82 -11.80 -4.67 -9.10
C GLY A 82 -11.33 -3.27 -8.69
N TYR A 83 -10.13 -3.13 -8.13
CA TYR A 83 -9.52 -1.83 -7.83
C TYR A 83 -8.08 -1.67 -8.34
N ALA A 84 -7.38 -2.78 -8.58
CA ALA A 84 -6.07 -2.81 -9.20
C ALA A 84 -5.91 -4.11 -10.00
N LEU A 85 -4.95 -4.13 -10.92
CA LEU A 85 -4.44 -5.39 -11.44
C LEU A 85 -3.36 -5.87 -10.48
N GLU A 86 -3.48 -7.10 -9.98
CA GLU A 86 -2.66 -7.60 -8.88
C GLU A 86 -1.99 -8.92 -9.20
N MET A 87 -0.78 -9.09 -8.67
CA MET A 87 -0.05 -10.34 -8.62
C MET A 87 0.44 -10.53 -7.20
N HIS A 88 0.09 -11.67 -6.61
CA HIS A 88 0.53 -12.05 -5.27
C HIS A 88 1.40 -13.30 -5.35
N GLY A 89 2.60 -13.21 -4.78
CA GLY A 89 3.44 -14.36 -4.49
C GLY A 89 2.96 -15.20 -3.31
N GLY A 90 3.76 -16.18 -2.93
CA GLY A 90 3.49 -17.05 -1.78
C GLY A 90 3.44 -16.31 -0.43
N ARG A 91 3.07 -17.06 0.60
CA ARG A 91 3.18 -16.66 2.01
C ARG A 91 4.28 -17.49 2.64
N TYR A 92 5.36 -16.83 3.03
CA TYR A 92 6.58 -17.46 3.50
C TYR A 92 6.75 -17.28 4.99
N LYS A 93 7.46 -18.20 5.65
CA LYS A 93 7.64 -18.16 7.11
C LYS A 93 8.77 -17.26 7.55
N THR A 94 9.74 -17.04 6.67
CA THR A 94 10.93 -16.22 6.94
C THR A 94 11.22 -15.29 5.78
N GLU A 95 11.89 -14.18 6.07
CA GLU A 95 12.37 -13.26 5.03
C GLU A 95 13.35 -13.96 4.08
N GLN A 96 14.18 -14.88 4.57
CA GLN A 96 15.09 -15.66 3.73
C GLN A 96 14.34 -16.52 2.70
N GLU A 97 13.22 -17.11 3.10
CA GLU A 97 12.38 -17.90 2.21
C GLU A 97 11.69 -17.01 1.17
N LEU A 98 11.19 -15.83 1.58
CA LEU A 98 10.70 -14.80 0.65
C LEU A 98 11.79 -14.43 -0.36
N GLU A 99 12.99 -14.11 0.11
CA GLU A 99 14.13 -13.73 -0.73
C GLU A 99 14.54 -14.82 -1.72
N SER A 100 14.45 -16.09 -1.30
CA SER A 100 14.80 -17.22 -2.18
C SER A 100 13.80 -17.40 -3.34
N ASN A 101 12.56 -16.91 -3.18
CA ASN A 101 11.50 -17.01 -4.19
C ASN A 101 11.32 -15.70 -4.99
N TYR A 102 11.61 -14.57 -4.36
CA TYR A 102 11.50 -13.22 -4.90
C TYR A 102 12.74 -12.42 -4.47
N PRO A 103 13.90 -12.66 -5.08
CA PRO A 103 15.13 -12.01 -4.69
C PRO A 103 15.15 -10.56 -5.12
N ASP A 104 16.02 -9.78 -4.49
CA ASP A 104 16.36 -8.47 -4.99
C ASP A 104 16.84 -8.51 -6.45
N GLY A 105 16.51 -7.47 -7.19
CA GLY A 105 16.89 -7.30 -8.58
C GLY A 105 15.85 -6.55 -9.39
N ASN A 106 15.93 -6.75 -10.70
CA ASN A 106 15.06 -6.09 -11.66
C ASN A 106 13.78 -6.91 -11.88
N TYR A 107 12.66 -6.35 -11.44
CA TYR A 107 11.34 -6.80 -11.79
C TYR A 107 10.88 -6.02 -13.02
N ARG A 108 10.27 -6.68 -13.99
CA ARG A 108 9.83 -6.01 -15.23
C ARG A 108 8.34 -6.19 -15.41
N PHE A 109 7.62 -5.09 -15.29
CA PHE A 109 6.22 -5.00 -15.66
C PHE A 109 6.15 -4.88 -17.18
N GLN A 110 5.33 -5.71 -17.80
CA GLN A 110 4.97 -5.58 -19.20
C GLN A 110 3.48 -5.32 -19.24
N TYR A 111 3.09 -4.25 -19.94
CA TYR A 111 1.71 -3.86 -20.08
C TYR A 111 1.55 -2.97 -21.31
N ALA A 112 0.35 -2.95 -21.87
CA ALA A 112 -0.03 -2.05 -22.93
C ALA A 112 -1.19 -1.17 -22.47
N ALA A 113 -1.08 0.13 -22.70
CA ALA A 113 -2.15 1.09 -22.43
C ALA A 113 -2.35 2.00 -23.64
N PRO A 114 -3.57 2.49 -23.91
CA PRO A 114 -3.83 3.38 -25.05
C PRO A 114 -2.92 4.61 -25.12
N SER A 115 -2.59 5.24 -23.98
CA SER A 115 -1.80 6.48 -23.94
C SER A 115 -0.30 6.29 -24.19
N ILE A 116 0.26 5.09 -23.97
CA ILE A 116 1.71 4.84 -24.01
C ILE A 116 2.13 3.62 -24.84
N GLY A 117 1.17 2.85 -25.36
CA GLY A 117 1.43 1.61 -26.09
C GLY A 117 1.96 0.49 -25.19
N LEU A 118 2.53 -0.54 -25.82
CA LEU A 118 3.18 -1.66 -25.12
C LEU A 118 4.54 -1.21 -24.58
N VAL A 119 4.74 -1.35 -23.28
CA VAL A 119 5.99 -0.97 -22.60
C VAL A 119 6.52 -2.11 -21.73
N SER A 120 7.82 -2.08 -21.47
CA SER A 120 8.47 -2.85 -20.40
C SER A 120 9.05 -1.86 -19.39
N HIS A 121 8.46 -1.83 -18.19
CA HIS A 121 8.81 -0.92 -17.11
C HIS A 121 9.60 -1.68 -16.03
N PRO A 122 10.90 -1.40 -15.87
CA PRO A 122 11.68 -2.00 -14.80
C PRO A 122 11.41 -1.33 -13.45
N ILE A 123 11.19 -2.13 -12.41
CA ILE A 123 11.26 -1.72 -11.00
C ILE A 123 12.46 -2.45 -10.39
N VAL A 124 13.37 -1.69 -9.80
CA VAL A 124 14.56 -2.23 -9.14
C VAL A 124 14.26 -2.36 -7.66
N MET A 125 14.24 -3.58 -7.14
CA MET A 125 14.12 -3.83 -5.71
C MET A 125 15.49 -4.23 -5.18
N THR A 126 16.08 -3.43 -4.30
CA THR A 126 17.40 -3.71 -3.72
C THR A 126 17.42 -3.50 -2.23
N LYS A 127 17.96 -4.46 -1.48
CA LYS A 127 18.34 -4.29 -0.08
C LYS A 127 19.37 -3.18 0.06
N THR A 128 18.92 -2.06 0.61
CA THR A 128 19.79 -0.93 0.97
C THR A 128 20.10 -0.89 2.47
N ARG A 129 19.49 -1.78 3.28
CA ARG A 129 19.52 -1.68 4.75
C ARG A 129 20.70 -2.40 5.39
N ALA A 130 21.36 -1.69 6.32
CA ALA A 130 22.50 -2.20 7.08
C ALA A 130 22.11 -3.26 8.14
N SER A 131 20.83 -3.33 8.53
CA SER A 131 20.31 -4.28 9.54
C SER A 131 20.32 -5.74 9.07
N GLY A 132 20.50 -5.98 7.76
CA GLY A 132 20.43 -7.30 7.15
C GLY A 132 19.02 -7.76 6.79
N SER A 133 17.97 -7.09 7.30
CA SER A 133 16.58 -7.22 6.83
C SER A 133 16.26 -6.11 5.84
N SER A 134 15.47 -6.41 4.82
CA SER A 134 14.93 -5.44 3.86
C SER A 134 13.68 -4.71 4.36
N LEU A 135 13.08 -5.14 5.48
CA LEU A 135 11.75 -4.73 5.91
C LEU A 135 11.81 -3.90 7.21
N PRO A 136 10.92 -2.90 7.39
CA PRO A 136 10.93 -2.07 8.58
C PRO A 136 10.50 -2.84 9.82
N GLU A 137 10.82 -2.31 11.00
CA GLU A 137 10.31 -2.86 12.25
C GLU A 137 8.77 -2.81 12.29
N ALA A 138 8.17 -3.80 12.94
CA ALA A 138 6.72 -3.89 13.05
C ALA A 138 6.16 -2.78 13.94
N PRO A 139 5.25 -1.93 13.44
CA PRO A 139 4.65 -0.89 14.27
C PRO A 139 3.89 -1.53 15.43
N LYS A 140 4.12 -1.03 16.64
CA LYS A 140 3.27 -1.34 17.78
C LYS A 140 2.08 -0.39 17.78
N ILE A 141 0.86 -0.93 17.71
CA ILE A 141 -0.38 -0.15 17.67
C ILE A 141 -0.80 0.24 19.09
N GLU A 142 -1.09 1.53 19.27
CA GLU A 142 -1.56 2.09 20.53
C GLU A 142 -2.88 2.84 20.31
N LEU A 143 -3.83 2.62 21.21
CA LEU A 143 -5.21 3.07 21.07
C LEU A 143 -5.56 4.07 22.18
N SER A 144 -6.27 5.13 21.83
CA SER A 144 -6.80 6.07 22.82
C SER A 144 -8.19 6.60 22.44
N GLN A 145 -9.01 6.89 23.45
CA GLN A 145 -10.31 7.52 23.33
C GLN A 145 -10.43 8.62 24.39
N GLY A 146 -10.94 9.80 24.01
CA GLY A 146 -11.05 10.94 24.93
C GLY A 146 -9.69 11.40 25.52
N GLY A 147 -8.57 11.11 24.85
CA GLY A 147 -7.22 11.42 25.31
C GLY A 147 -6.62 10.43 26.32
N LEU A 148 -7.29 9.32 26.61
CA LEU A 148 -6.81 8.28 27.51
C LEU A 148 -6.52 6.97 26.75
N PRO A 149 -5.44 6.24 27.09
CA PRO A 149 -5.20 4.92 26.53
C PRO A 149 -6.37 3.96 26.81
N VAL A 150 -6.72 3.13 25.82
CA VAL A 150 -7.79 2.13 25.93
C VAL A 150 -7.27 0.76 25.52
N ALA A 151 -7.74 -0.29 26.19
CA ALA A 151 -7.41 -1.66 25.82
C ALA A 151 -8.16 -2.07 24.54
N PRO A 152 -7.58 -2.94 23.68
CA PRO A 152 -8.22 -3.34 22.42
C PRO A 152 -9.61 -3.96 22.60
N ASP A 153 -9.91 -4.56 23.76
CA ASP A 153 -11.18 -5.20 24.08
C ASP A 153 -12.15 -4.33 24.89
N GLN A 154 -11.83 -3.05 25.09
CA GLN A 154 -12.58 -2.09 25.91
C GLN A 154 -12.97 -0.81 25.14
N ILE A 155 -13.10 -0.88 23.82
CA ILE A 155 -13.41 0.30 23.00
C ILE A 155 -14.84 0.78 23.30
N ASP A 156 -15.02 2.06 23.63
CA ASP A 156 -16.35 2.67 23.76
C ASP A 156 -16.87 3.03 22.36
N PRO A 157 -18.01 2.47 21.90
CA PRO A 157 -18.53 2.78 20.58
C PRO A 157 -19.00 4.24 20.42
N ASN A 158 -19.14 5.01 21.50
CA ASN A 158 -19.62 6.40 21.45
C ASN A 158 -18.50 7.44 21.41
N LEU A 159 -17.24 7.02 21.35
CA LEU A 159 -16.09 7.92 21.34
C LEU A 159 -15.20 7.63 20.13
N ASP A 160 -14.65 8.68 19.52
CA ASP A 160 -13.70 8.52 18.43
C ASP A 160 -12.48 7.73 18.91
N LEU A 161 -12.03 6.80 18.08
CA LEU A 161 -10.86 5.97 18.33
C LEU A 161 -9.65 6.57 17.63
N LYS A 162 -8.69 7.08 18.41
CA LYS A 162 -7.40 7.51 17.89
C LYS A 162 -6.44 6.32 17.86
N VAL A 163 -5.99 5.98 16.66
CA VAL A 163 -4.95 4.98 16.41
C VAL A 163 -3.61 5.70 16.29
N THR A 164 -2.63 5.24 17.05
CA THR A 164 -1.24 5.69 17.03
C THR A 164 -0.33 4.48 16.91
N TRP A 165 0.95 4.70 16.63
CA TRP A 165 1.94 3.65 16.49
C TRP A 165 3.27 4.04 17.12
N SER A 166 4.10 3.05 17.43
CA SER A 166 5.48 3.27 17.83
C SER A 166 6.22 4.11 16.80
N GLU A 167 7.10 5.02 17.26
CA GLU A 167 7.93 5.82 16.37
C GLU A 167 8.72 4.94 15.41
N PHE A 168 8.73 5.34 14.13
CA PHE A 168 9.58 4.69 13.14
C PHE A 168 10.98 5.27 13.22
N THR A 169 11.97 4.39 13.15
CA THR A 169 13.40 4.75 13.08
C THR A 169 13.87 4.97 11.64
N GLU A 170 12.97 4.73 10.68
CA GLU A 170 13.16 4.80 9.24
C GLU A 170 11.91 5.44 8.62
N GLY A 171 11.95 5.75 7.32
CA GLY A 171 10.93 6.54 6.66
C GLY A 171 11.44 7.97 6.40
N GLY A 172 11.03 8.57 5.29
CA GLY A 172 11.44 9.93 4.96
C GLY A 172 10.77 10.52 3.73
N GLN A 173 11.20 11.74 3.42
CA GLN A 173 10.82 12.39 2.17
C GLN A 173 11.46 11.68 0.99
N ASP A 174 10.72 11.58 -0.09
CA ASP A 174 11.25 11.06 -1.34
C ASP A 174 12.22 12.08 -1.97
N PRO A 175 13.49 11.71 -2.21
CA PRO A 175 14.46 12.57 -2.87
C PRO A 175 14.02 13.06 -4.26
N LEU A 176 13.13 12.34 -4.94
CA LEU A 176 12.58 12.71 -6.24
C LEU A 176 11.29 13.54 -6.15
N GLY A 177 10.72 13.69 -4.95
CA GLY A 177 9.46 14.40 -4.73
C GLY A 177 8.25 13.79 -5.43
N ILE A 178 8.30 12.48 -5.74
CA ILE A 178 7.20 11.71 -6.33
C ILE A 178 6.26 11.26 -5.22
N MET A 179 6.78 10.56 -4.21
CA MET A 179 5.98 10.03 -3.10
C MET A 179 6.83 9.73 -1.87
N ASP A 180 6.64 10.50 -0.80
CA ASP A 180 7.23 10.24 0.51
C ASP A 180 6.82 8.85 1.03
N ASP A 181 7.59 8.30 1.97
CA ASP A 181 7.27 7.01 2.58
C ASP A 181 5.88 7.04 3.22
N LEU A 182 5.14 5.95 3.04
CA LEU A 182 3.70 5.90 3.27
C LEU A 182 3.33 5.18 4.56
N LEU A 183 2.21 5.63 5.12
CA LEU A 183 1.52 4.93 6.19
C LEU A 183 0.08 4.61 5.79
N PHE A 184 -0.37 3.42 6.18
CA PHE A 184 -1.77 3.04 6.00
C PHE A 184 -2.37 2.59 7.32
N VAL A 185 -3.53 3.15 7.64
CA VAL A 185 -4.41 2.65 8.69
C VAL A 185 -5.70 2.20 8.04
N ILE A 186 -6.02 0.91 8.17
CA ILE A 186 -7.24 0.33 7.62
C ILE A 186 -7.97 -0.37 8.76
N MET A 187 -9.27 -0.13 8.88
CA MET A 187 -10.12 -0.86 9.80
C MET A 187 -11.21 -1.59 9.02
N ALA A 188 -11.42 -2.86 9.37
CA ALA A 188 -12.51 -3.68 8.86
C ALA A 188 -13.44 -4.14 9.99
N ASN A 189 -14.71 -4.34 9.64
CA ASN A 189 -15.70 -4.94 10.53
C ASN A 189 -15.49 -6.47 10.65
N CYS A 190 -16.33 -7.12 11.44
CA CYS A 190 -16.24 -8.56 11.67
C CYS A 190 -16.40 -9.42 10.40
N HIS A 191 -17.01 -8.90 9.34
CA HIS A 191 -17.17 -9.57 8.05
C HIS A 191 -16.00 -9.32 7.10
N GLY A 192 -14.95 -8.64 7.56
CA GLY A 192 -13.78 -8.31 6.75
C GLY A 192 -14.04 -7.18 5.76
N GLU A 193 -15.14 -6.44 5.89
CA GLU A 193 -15.42 -5.27 5.06
C GLU A 193 -14.63 -4.07 5.58
N ARG A 194 -13.81 -3.46 4.71
CA ARG A 194 -13.02 -2.26 5.04
C ARG A 194 -13.98 -1.07 5.23
N ILE A 195 -14.09 -0.58 6.46
CA ILE A 195 -15.01 0.50 6.84
C ILE A 195 -14.30 1.81 7.22
N ALA A 196 -12.99 1.77 7.44
CA ALA A 196 -12.14 2.96 7.53
C ALA A 196 -10.84 2.74 6.77
N HIS A 197 -10.35 3.79 6.10
CA HIS A 197 -9.07 3.78 5.40
C HIS A 197 -8.45 5.17 5.48
N SER A 198 -7.16 5.24 5.77
CA SER A 198 -6.42 6.49 5.85
C SER A 198 -6.15 7.16 4.50
N GLY A 199 -6.84 6.75 3.44
CA GLY A 199 -6.59 7.17 2.05
C GLY A 199 -5.40 6.48 1.37
N ARG A 200 -5.28 6.72 0.06
CA ARG A 200 -4.20 6.25 -0.81
C ARG A 200 -3.60 7.45 -1.55
N PRO A 201 -2.32 7.39 -1.94
CA PRO A 201 -1.71 8.44 -2.73
C PRO A 201 -2.39 8.59 -4.10
N PHE A 202 -2.32 9.80 -4.67
CA PHE A 202 -2.88 10.17 -5.98
C PHE A 202 -4.41 10.03 -6.14
N GLU A 203 -5.11 9.62 -5.09
CA GLU A 203 -6.55 9.81 -4.98
C GLU A 203 -6.79 11.21 -4.40
N SER A 204 -7.86 11.90 -4.78
CA SER A 204 -8.17 13.28 -4.32
C SER A 204 -8.61 13.34 -2.85
N ARG A 205 -7.93 12.60 -1.96
CA ARG A 205 -8.21 12.44 -0.53
C ARG A 205 -6.91 12.56 0.27
N PRO A 206 -6.97 13.01 1.52
CA PRO A 206 -5.82 12.93 2.42
C PRO A 206 -5.30 11.50 2.53
N TYR A 207 -3.99 11.36 2.62
CA TYR A 207 -3.29 10.11 2.91
C TYR A 207 -2.21 10.35 3.96
N LEU A 208 -1.71 9.29 4.59
CA LEU A 208 -0.68 9.39 5.61
C LEU A 208 0.70 9.14 5.01
N THR A 209 1.67 9.88 5.54
CA THR A 209 3.10 9.78 5.22
C THR A 209 3.88 9.47 6.49
N TYR A 210 5.19 9.23 6.37
CA TYR A 210 6.11 9.03 7.49
C TYR A 210 6.05 10.14 8.56
N ALA A 211 5.59 11.35 8.20
CA ALA A 211 5.48 12.49 9.10
C ALA A 211 4.21 12.46 9.98
N ASP A 212 3.26 11.59 9.67
CA ASP A 212 2.04 11.44 10.45
C ASP A 212 2.28 10.51 11.66
N HIS A 213 1.52 10.74 12.72
CA HIS A 213 1.66 10.00 13.99
C HIS A 213 0.35 9.40 14.49
N SER A 214 -0.77 9.68 13.82
CA SER A 214 -2.06 9.14 14.21
C SER A 214 -3.08 9.15 13.10
N PHE A 215 -4.08 8.29 13.24
CA PHE A 215 -5.30 8.30 12.44
C PHE A 215 -6.52 8.27 13.36
N LEU A 216 -7.56 9.04 13.01
CA LEU A 216 -8.80 9.09 13.77
C LEU A 216 -9.87 8.25 13.07
N ILE A 217 -10.47 7.34 13.82
CA ILE A 217 -11.63 6.54 13.43
C ILE A 217 -12.83 7.13 14.17
N GLU A 218 -13.79 7.66 13.43
CA GLU A 218 -14.97 8.32 14.00
C GLU A 218 -15.89 7.33 14.73
N ALA A 219 -16.49 7.75 15.83
CA ALA A 219 -17.43 6.95 16.62
C ALA A 219 -18.62 6.45 15.79
N GLU A 220 -19.02 7.18 14.74
CA GLU A 220 -20.20 6.90 13.92
C GLU A 220 -20.19 5.51 13.26
N ILE A 221 -19.00 4.93 13.05
CA ILE A 221 -18.84 3.58 12.46
C ILE A 221 -18.54 2.49 13.49
N LEU A 222 -18.45 2.86 14.78
CA LEU A 222 -18.25 1.93 15.89
C LEU A 222 -19.60 1.52 16.46
N LEU A 223 -19.97 0.26 16.25
CA LEU A 223 -21.20 -0.33 16.75
C LEU A 223 -20.93 -1.02 18.09
N PRO A 224 -21.85 -0.98 19.06
CA PRO A 224 -21.70 -1.73 20.31
C PRO A 224 -21.63 -3.24 20.08
N GLU A 225 -20.92 -3.96 20.95
CA GLU A 225 -20.80 -5.44 20.91
C GLU A 225 -20.26 -6.00 19.57
N ASN A 226 -19.38 -5.25 18.89
CA ASN A 226 -18.81 -5.63 17.61
C ASN A 226 -17.29 -5.84 17.71
N ALA A 227 -16.80 -6.80 16.92
CA ALA A 227 -15.39 -7.04 16.70
C ALA A 227 -14.92 -6.34 15.42
N TYR A 228 -13.70 -5.83 15.46
CA TYR A 228 -13.05 -5.16 14.34
C TYR A 228 -11.63 -5.66 14.20
N GLN A 229 -11.04 -5.38 13.04
CA GLN A 229 -9.63 -5.59 12.78
C GLN A 229 -9.04 -4.28 12.28
N VAL A 230 -7.99 -3.80 12.91
CA VAL A 230 -7.22 -2.65 12.45
C VAL A 230 -5.83 -3.10 12.01
N SER A 231 -5.33 -2.53 10.91
CA SER A 231 -3.93 -2.62 10.53
C SER A 231 -3.27 -1.25 10.56
N VAL A 232 -1.98 -1.25 10.91
CA VAL A 232 -1.06 -0.15 10.64
C VAL A 232 0.08 -0.71 9.79
N GLU A 233 0.28 -0.13 8.62
CA GLU A 233 1.36 -0.47 7.70
C GLU A 233 2.33 0.70 7.55
N HIS A 234 3.62 0.39 7.60
CA HIS A 234 4.70 1.31 7.24
C HIS A 234 5.40 0.82 5.99
N ALA A 235 5.33 1.61 4.93
CA ALA A 235 5.81 1.28 3.60
C ALA A 235 6.91 2.25 3.17
N ILE A 236 8.14 1.74 3.09
CA ILE A 236 9.29 2.50 2.60
C ILE A 236 9.40 2.32 1.09
N LEU A 237 9.53 3.42 0.37
CA LEU A 237 9.43 3.50 -1.07
C LEU A 237 10.76 3.94 -1.70
N ASP A 238 11.21 3.16 -2.67
CA ASP A 238 12.12 3.64 -3.70
C ASP A 238 11.28 4.02 -4.92
N THR A 239 11.25 5.31 -5.25
CA THR A 239 10.42 5.84 -6.33
C THR A 239 11.19 5.96 -7.64
N SER A 240 10.47 5.86 -8.74
CA SER A 240 10.96 6.18 -10.08
C SER A 240 9.81 6.60 -10.99
N THR A 241 10.14 7.08 -12.18
CA THR A 241 9.14 7.36 -13.23
C THR A 241 9.69 6.94 -14.57
N ASN A 242 8.97 6.07 -15.28
CA ASN A 242 9.24 5.78 -16.69
C ASN A 242 7.94 5.88 -17.49
N TYR A 243 8.05 6.32 -18.73
CA TYR A 243 6.88 6.50 -19.63
C TYR A 243 5.78 7.41 -19.04
N GLY A 244 6.13 8.31 -18.11
CA GLY A 244 5.18 9.16 -17.39
C GLY A 244 4.38 8.44 -16.29
N VAL A 245 4.69 7.17 -16.00
CA VAL A 245 4.04 6.37 -14.95
C VAL A 245 4.94 6.36 -13.70
N PRO A 246 4.46 6.83 -12.54
CA PRO A 246 5.13 6.64 -11.26
C PRO A 246 5.25 5.15 -10.93
N ALA A 247 6.40 4.73 -10.41
CA ALA A 247 6.67 3.35 -10.05
C ALA A 247 7.38 3.26 -8.69
N PHE A 248 6.95 2.30 -7.87
CA PHE A 248 7.46 2.10 -6.51
C PHE A 248 8.05 0.69 -6.35
N ALA A 249 9.27 0.61 -5.84
CA ALA A 249 9.72 -0.56 -5.10
C ALA A 249 9.41 -0.30 -3.63
N THR A 250 8.62 -1.16 -2.99
CA THR A 250 8.21 -0.96 -1.60
C THR A 250 8.68 -2.09 -0.69
N PHE A 251 9.08 -1.71 0.52
CA PHE A 251 9.39 -2.61 1.61
C PHE A 251 8.53 -2.22 2.80
N ALA A 252 7.53 -3.05 3.08
CA ALA A 252 6.47 -2.74 4.03
C ALA A 252 6.46 -3.67 5.23
N THR A 253 5.99 -3.16 6.36
CA THR A 253 5.65 -3.98 7.51
C THR A 253 4.30 -3.59 8.06
N THR A 254 3.45 -4.59 8.25
CA THR A 254 2.06 -4.43 8.63
C THR A 254 1.80 -5.14 9.95
N THR A 255 1.27 -4.43 10.93
CA THR A 255 0.78 -5.02 12.18
C THR A 255 -0.74 -4.99 12.18
N PHE A 256 -1.36 -6.13 12.46
CA PHE A 256 -2.80 -6.27 12.69
C PHE A 256 -3.11 -6.33 14.18
N LEU A 257 -4.19 -5.70 14.62
CA LEU A 257 -4.73 -5.77 15.96
C LEU A 257 -6.24 -5.95 15.91
N ASP A 258 -6.77 -6.94 16.64
CA ASP A 258 -8.21 -7.13 16.75
C ASP A 258 -8.76 -6.28 17.90
N LEU A 259 -9.91 -5.67 17.65
CA LEU A 259 -10.59 -4.77 18.59
C LEU A 259 -11.96 -5.33 18.94
N LYS A 260 -12.47 -4.94 20.11
CA LYS A 260 -13.86 -5.19 20.50
C LYS A 260 -14.45 -3.96 21.18
N THR A 261 -15.63 -3.59 20.73
CA THR A 261 -16.42 -2.53 21.37
C THR A 261 -17.24 -3.09 22.53
N THR A 262 -17.43 -2.25 23.53
CA THR A 262 -18.26 -2.50 24.71
C THR A 262 -19.74 -2.24 24.43
N GLY A 263 -20.58 -2.36 25.46
CA GLY A 263 -22.03 -2.20 25.34
C GLY A 263 -22.76 -3.44 24.82
N PHE A 264 -24.02 -3.26 24.44
CA PHE A 264 -24.90 -4.30 23.91
C PHE A 264 -25.48 -3.83 22.59
N ALA A 265 -25.45 -4.71 21.59
CA ALA A 265 -26.13 -4.43 20.34
C ALA A 265 -27.65 -4.59 20.47
N GLU A 266 -28.40 -3.76 19.75
CA GLU A 266 -29.85 -3.94 19.67
C GLU A 266 -30.20 -5.17 18.83
N SER A 267 -31.18 -5.95 19.31
CA SER A 267 -31.88 -6.98 18.53
C SER A 267 -30.98 -7.98 17.78
N GLY A 268 -29.81 -8.32 18.32
CA GLY A 268 -28.89 -9.29 17.72
C GLY A 268 -28.03 -8.76 16.58
N ALA A 269 -27.93 -7.43 16.40
CA ALA A 269 -27.01 -6.79 15.44
C ALA A 269 -25.52 -6.88 15.85
N GLY A 270 -25.23 -7.48 17.01
CA GLY A 270 -23.88 -7.63 17.53
C GLY A 270 -23.09 -8.64 16.72
N CYS A 271 -21.84 -8.31 16.43
CA CYS A 271 -20.91 -9.21 15.77
C CYS A 271 -19.64 -9.39 16.63
N PRO A 272 -19.73 -10.14 17.74
CA PRO A 272 -18.73 -10.08 18.81
C PRO A 272 -17.42 -10.81 18.50
N ARG A 273 -17.27 -11.36 17.29
CA ARG A 273 -16.08 -12.10 16.82
C ARG A 273 -15.82 -11.78 15.37
N VAL A 274 -14.54 -11.72 14.99
CA VAL A 274 -14.13 -11.68 13.59
C VAL A 274 -14.53 -12.98 12.91
N LEU A 275 -15.26 -12.87 11.81
CA LEU A 275 -15.74 -14.00 11.00
C LEU A 275 -14.90 -14.18 9.73
N GLN A 276 -14.29 -13.10 9.24
CA GLN A 276 -13.51 -13.09 8.02
C GLN A 276 -12.33 -12.11 8.14
N ILE A 277 -11.17 -12.50 7.59
CA ILE A 277 -10.02 -11.61 7.45
C ILE A 277 -10.29 -10.60 6.34
N PHE A 278 -9.86 -9.36 6.52
CA PHE A 278 -10.03 -8.31 5.50
C PHE A 278 -8.80 -8.15 4.60
N ASP A 279 -7.67 -8.72 5.01
CA ASP A 279 -6.41 -8.56 4.31
C ASP A 279 -5.68 -9.89 4.09
N ALA A 280 -5.14 -10.07 2.88
CA ALA A 280 -4.44 -11.28 2.49
C ALA A 280 -3.13 -11.49 3.28
N GLY A 281 -2.61 -10.47 3.97
CA GLY A 281 -1.49 -10.56 4.90
C GLY A 281 -1.81 -11.29 6.21
N GLN A 282 -3.08 -11.37 6.63
CA GLN A 282 -3.43 -11.96 7.93
C GLN A 282 -3.29 -13.48 7.95
N THR A 283 -3.66 -14.19 6.88
CA THR A 283 -3.58 -15.66 6.67
C THR A 283 -4.27 -16.57 7.71
N VAL A 284 -4.60 -16.07 8.90
CA VAL A 284 -5.27 -16.77 10.01
C VAL A 284 -6.25 -15.82 10.69
N LEU A 285 -7.42 -16.35 11.05
CA LEU A 285 -8.37 -15.67 11.94
C LEU A 285 -7.81 -15.63 13.37
N PRO A 286 -8.15 -14.60 14.16
CA PRO A 286 -7.80 -14.52 15.59
C PRO A 286 -8.42 -15.63 16.45
#